data_AF-A0A1F6C749-F1
#
_entry.id   AF-A0A1F6C749-F1
#
_cell.length_a   1.000
_cell.length_b   1.000
_cell.length_c   1.000
_cell.angle_alpha   90.00
_cell.angle_beta   90.00
_cell.angle_gamma   90.00
#
_symmetry.space_group_name_H-M   'P 1'
#
loop_
_entity.id
_entity.type
_entity.pdbx_description
1 polymer ?
#
loop_
_entity_poly.entity_id
_entity_poly.type
_entity_poly.pdbx_seq_one_letter_code
_entity_poly.pdbx_strand_id
1 'polypeptide(L)'
;MNRDEMTERITEALERGIQESIEGRDVEPFRKAAVTAYRLRAGAALGDEEIARRVFPSDVEQVVRLSLRVVETDREKASSLFKGALDQVLSRLSAAPEGRRAEIQKKSLWKFWKR
;
A
#
# COMPACT_ATOMS: atom_id res chain seq x y z
N MET A 1 -9.19 10.41 12.48
CA MET A 1 -9.39 9.16 11.73
C MET A 1 -9.24 8.04 12.73
N ASN A 2 -10.34 7.34 13.00
CA ASN A 2 -10.29 6.11 13.81
C ASN A 2 -9.64 4.98 12.98
N ARG A 3 -9.21 3.91 13.63
CA ARG A 3 -8.55 2.75 13.00
C ARG A 3 -9.43 2.08 11.94
N ASP A 4 -10.74 2.00 12.17
CA ASP A 4 -11.68 1.37 11.25
C ASP A 4 -11.83 2.19 9.97
N GLU A 5 -12.05 3.49 10.12
CA GLU A 5 -12.13 4.47 9.03
C GLU A 5 -10.82 4.53 8.19
N MET A 6 -9.66 4.32 8.84
CA MET A 6 -8.38 4.18 8.13
C MET A 6 -8.33 2.89 7.31
N THR A 7 -8.79 1.79 7.89
CA THR A 7 -8.78 0.47 7.25
C THR A 7 -9.68 0.47 6.03
N GLU A 8 -10.89 1.03 6.14
CA GLU A 8 -11.82 1.21 5.02
C GLU A 8 -11.17 2.01 3.88
N ARG A 9 -10.56 3.16 4.19
CA ARG A 9 -9.90 4.00 3.17
C ARG A 9 -8.70 3.32 2.51
N ILE A 10 -7.97 2.48 3.25
CA ILE A 10 -6.88 1.67 2.69
C ILE A 10 -7.47 0.61 1.73
N THR A 11 -8.49 -0.10 2.16
CA THR A 11 -9.17 -1.12 1.34
C THR A 11 -9.72 -0.51 0.05
N GLU A 12 -10.48 0.58 0.15
CA GLU A 12 -11.04 1.27 -1.03
C GLU A 12 -9.95 1.74 -2.00
N ALA A 13 -8.84 2.29 -1.49
CA ALA A 13 -7.74 2.73 -2.34
C ALA A 13 -7.11 1.56 -3.11
N LEU A 14 -6.89 0.43 -2.44
CA LEU A 14 -6.28 -0.76 -3.03
C LEU A 14 -7.23 -1.43 -4.04
N GLU A 15 -8.51 -1.58 -3.71
CA GLU A 15 -9.52 -2.14 -4.62
C GLU A 15 -9.67 -1.30 -5.89
N ARG A 16 -9.73 0.04 -5.74
CA ARG A 16 -9.75 0.95 -6.88
C ARG A 16 -8.49 0.84 -7.72
N GLY A 17 -7.32 0.78 -7.09
CA GLY A 17 -6.05 0.60 -7.80
C GLY A 17 -6.01 -0.71 -8.61
N ILE A 18 -6.54 -1.81 -8.07
CA ILE A 18 -6.66 -3.08 -8.80
C ILE A 18 -7.62 -2.94 -9.99
N GLN A 19 -8.78 -2.32 -9.79
CA GLN A 19 -9.76 -2.11 -10.85
C GLN A 19 -9.18 -1.27 -11.99
N GLU A 20 -8.59 -0.12 -11.68
CA GLU A 20 -7.93 0.76 -12.64
C GLU A 20 -6.78 0.05 -13.37
N SER A 21 -6.03 -0.81 -12.66
CA SER A 21 -5.00 -1.66 -13.27
C SER A 21 -5.56 -2.65 -14.29
N ILE A 22 -6.70 -3.29 -13.98
CA ILE A 22 -7.36 -4.23 -14.89
C ILE A 22 -7.88 -3.51 -16.14
N GLU A 23 -8.53 -2.36 -15.95
CA GLU A 23 -9.11 -1.53 -17.02
C GLU A 23 -8.02 -0.96 -17.94
N GLY A 24 -6.94 -0.42 -17.34
CA GLY A 24 -5.84 0.21 -18.07
C GLY A 24 -4.77 -0.75 -18.59
N ARG A 25 -4.85 -2.05 -18.24
CA ARG A 25 -3.78 -3.04 -18.52
C ARG A 25 -2.40 -2.59 -18.03
N ASP A 26 -2.36 -1.88 -16.91
CA ASP A 26 -1.17 -1.27 -16.36
C ASP A 26 -1.04 -1.61 -14.86
N VAL A 27 0.19 -1.80 -14.39
CA VAL A 27 0.49 -2.06 -12.98
C VAL A 27 0.50 -0.77 -12.16
N GLU A 28 0.78 0.36 -12.80
CA GLU A 28 0.99 1.63 -12.11
C GLU A 28 -0.17 2.11 -11.23
N PRO A 29 -1.46 1.93 -11.59
CA PRO A 29 -2.57 2.28 -10.70
C PRO A 29 -2.51 1.54 -9.35
N PHE A 30 -2.29 0.23 -9.35
CA PHE A 30 -2.19 -0.54 -8.11
C PHE A 30 -0.92 -0.18 -7.31
N ARG A 31 0.20 0.09 -7.99
CA ARG A 31 1.42 0.60 -7.34
C ARG A 31 1.15 1.93 -6.61
N LYS A 32 0.50 2.89 -7.28
CA LYS A 32 0.13 4.19 -6.69
C LYS A 32 -0.86 4.04 -5.52
N ALA A 33 -1.80 3.10 -5.63
CA ALA A 33 -2.70 2.77 -4.54
C ALA A 33 -1.96 2.22 -3.31
N ALA A 34 -0.98 1.32 -3.50
CA ALA A 34 -0.15 0.81 -2.42
C ALA A 34 0.66 1.92 -1.73
N VAL A 35 1.21 2.87 -2.49
CA VAL A 35 1.89 4.06 -1.95
C VAL A 35 0.93 4.93 -1.14
N THR A 36 -0.29 5.13 -1.65
CA THR A 36 -1.34 5.90 -0.96
C THR A 36 -1.76 5.21 0.34
N ALA A 37 -1.95 3.90 0.32
CA ALA A 37 -2.28 3.11 1.50
C ALA A 37 -1.20 3.20 2.58
N TYR A 38 0.08 3.15 2.19
CA TYR A 38 1.18 3.37 3.12
C TYR A 38 1.13 4.77 3.74
N ARG A 39 0.85 5.81 2.95
CA ARG A 39 0.73 7.19 3.46
C ARG A 39 -0.43 7.36 4.43
N LEU A 40 -1.56 6.71 4.17
CA LEU A 40 -2.71 6.68 5.07
C LEU A 40 -2.33 6.04 6.42
N ARG A 41 -1.56 4.94 6.37
CA ARG A 41 -1.12 4.21 7.56
C ARG A 41 0.00 4.92 8.31
N ALA A 42 1.12 5.23 7.65
CA ALA A 42 2.39 5.63 8.26
C ALA A 42 2.72 7.13 8.15
N GLY A 43 1.96 7.88 7.34
CA GLY A 43 2.24 9.29 7.04
C GLY A 43 3.18 9.51 5.85
N ALA A 44 3.49 10.77 5.55
CA ALA A 44 4.16 11.20 4.31
C ALA A 44 5.68 11.41 4.42
N ALA A 45 6.35 10.75 5.38
CA ALA A 45 7.77 11.01 5.66
C ALA A 45 8.74 10.42 4.62
N LEU A 46 8.29 9.49 3.78
CA LEU A 46 9.11 8.81 2.76
C LEU A 46 8.69 9.26 1.36
N GLY A 47 9.65 9.24 0.43
CA GLY A 47 9.40 9.45 -0.99
C GLY A 47 8.68 8.26 -1.64
N ASP A 48 8.00 8.50 -2.76
CA ASP A 48 7.17 7.49 -3.45
C ASP A 48 7.94 6.22 -3.81
N GLU A 49 9.16 6.37 -4.35
CA GLU A 49 9.99 5.21 -4.73
C GLU A 49 10.45 4.40 -3.51
N GLU A 50 10.69 5.06 -2.38
CA GLU A 50 11.06 4.34 -1.15
C GLU A 50 9.86 3.58 -0.58
N ILE A 51 8.67 4.20 -0.61
CA ILE A 51 7.43 3.54 -0.21
C ILE A 51 7.16 2.35 -1.14
N ALA A 52 7.19 2.57 -2.46
CA ALA A 52 6.94 1.54 -3.46
C ALA A 52 7.86 0.33 -3.26
N ARG A 53 9.18 0.53 -3.05
CA ARG A 53 10.11 -0.57 -2.76
C ARG A 53 9.74 -1.37 -1.49
N ARG A 54 9.09 -0.75 -0.50
CA ARG A 54 8.68 -1.42 0.74
C ARG A 54 7.38 -2.19 0.59
N VAL A 55 6.36 -1.59 -0.02
CA VAL A 55 4.99 -2.15 -0.04
C VAL A 55 4.59 -2.76 -1.37
N PHE A 56 5.26 -2.39 -2.46
CA PHE A 56 5.05 -2.89 -3.80
C PHE A 56 6.38 -3.31 -4.47
N PRO A 57 7.13 -4.25 -3.87
CA PRO A 57 8.37 -4.76 -4.45
C PRO A 57 8.15 -5.54 -5.76
N SER A 58 9.25 -5.89 -6.42
CA SER A 58 9.25 -6.51 -7.75
C SER A 58 8.50 -7.83 -7.84
N ASP A 59 8.46 -8.62 -6.77
CA ASP A 59 7.68 -9.86 -6.70
C ASP A 59 6.18 -9.59 -6.78
N VAL A 60 5.68 -8.58 -6.03
CA VAL A 60 4.29 -8.12 -6.12
C VAL A 60 3.99 -7.62 -7.53
N GLU A 61 4.87 -6.78 -8.08
CA GLU A 61 4.73 -6.27 -9.45
C GLU A 61 4.67 -7.40 -10.49
N GLN A 62 5.52 -8.43 -10.36
CA GLN A 62 5.51 -9.58 -11.27
C GLN A 62 4.20 -10.37 -11.20
N VAL A 63 3.66 -10.57 -9.99
CA VAL A 63 2.35 -11.24 -9.82
C VAL A 63 1.26 -10.42 -10.50
N VAL A 64 1.22 -9.11 -10.31
CA VAL A 64 0.23 -8.23 -10.95
C VAL A 64 0.35 -8.26 -12.47
N ARG A 65 1.57 -8.18 -13.01
CA ARG A 65 1.82 -8.32 -14.46
C ARG A 65 1.32 -9.67 -14.99
N LEU A 66 1.53 -10.75 -14.23
CA LEU A 66 1.02 -12.06 -14.61
C LEU A 66 -0.52 -12.07 -14.60
N SER A 67 -1.15 -11.53 -13.55
CA SER A 67 -2.61 -11.41 -13.45
C SER A 67 -3.20 -10.66 -14.65
N LEU A 68 -2.60 -9.53 -15.04
CA LEU A 68 -3.04 -8.72 -16.17
C LEU A 68 -2.90 -9.46 -17.51
N ARG A 69 -1.95 -10.38 -17.65
CA ARG A 69 -1.82 -11.21 -18.86
C ARG A 69 -2.87 -12.33 -18.90
N VAL A 70 -3.19 -12.94 -17.75
CA VAL A 70 -4.09 -14.10 -17.73
C VAL A 70 -5.57 -13.71 -17.65
N VAL A 71 -5.93 -12.49 -17.23
CA VAL A 71 -7.33 -12.07 -17.01
C VAL A 71 -8.25 -12.20 -18.23
N GLU A 72 -7.72 -12.20 -19.45
CA GLU A 72 -8.50 -12.43 -20.67
C GLU A 72 -8.78 -13.91 -20.94
N THR A 73 -7.89 -14.78 -20.48
CA THR A 73 -7.94 -16.23 -20.77
C THR A 73 -8.52 -17.02 -19.61
N ASP A 74 -8.29 -16.57 -18.38
CA ASP A 74 -8.72 -17.22 -17.15
C ASP A 74 -8.93 -16.17 -16.04
N ARG A 75 -10.18 -15.72 -15.92
CA ARG A 75 -10.57 -14.69 -14.93
C ARG A 75 -10.45 -15.18 -13.50
N GLU A 76 -10.74 -16.45 -13.23
CA GLU A 76 -10.67 -17.02 -11.87
C GLU A 76 -9.22 -17.11 -11.39
N LYS A 77 -8.31 -17.53 -12.27
CA LYS A 77 -6.88 -17.53 -11.98
C LYS A 77 -6.33 -16.13 -11.83
N ALA A 78 -6.73 -15.19 -12.69
CA ALA A 78 -6.34 -13.79 -12.54
C ALA A 78 -6.82 -13.21 -11.20
N SER A 79 -8.06 -13.48 -10.81
CA SER A 79 -8.63 -13.07 -9.52
C SER A 79 -7.81 -13.63 -8.35
N SER A 80 -7.46 -14.92 -8.40
CA SER A 80 -6.62 -15.57 -7.38
C SER A 80 -5.23 -14.93 -7.26
N LEU A 81 -4.62 -14.57 -8.39
CA LEU A 81 -3.32 -13.90 -8.43
C LEU A 81 -3.40 -12.46 -7.90
N PHE A 82 -4.44 -11.69 -8.27
CA PHE A 82 -4.67 -10.36 -7.71
C PHE A 82 -4.90 -10.39 -6.20
N LYS A 83 -5.66 -11.37 -5.70
CA LYS A 83 -5.83 -11.58 -4.26
C LYS A 83 -4.50 -11.87 -3.57
N GLY A 84 -3.67 -12.75 -4.15
CA GLY A 84 -2.34 -13.03 -3.63
C GLY A 84 -1.42 -11.79 -3.60
N ALA A 85 -1.48 -10.93 -4.62
CA ALA A 85 -0.75 -9.66 -4.64
C ALA A 85 -1.28 -8.68 -3.59
N LEU A 86 -2.61 -8.59 -3.42
CA LEU A 86 -3.25 -7.76 -2.40
C LEU A 86 -2.85 -8.19 -0.99
N ASP A 87 -2.93 -9.49 -0.68
CA ASP A 87 -2.54 -10.03 0.63
C ASP A 87 -1.08 -9.73 0.96
N GLN A 88 -0.21 -9.78 -0.05
CA GLN A 88 1.20 -9.40 0.07
C GLN A 88 1.41 -7.92 0.36
N VAL A 89 0.65 -7.03 -0.29
CA VAL A 89 0.68 -5.58 -0.01
C VAL A 89 0.16 -5.31 1.40
N LEU A 90 -0.96 -5.92 1.80
CA LEU A 90 -1.55 -5.78 3.13
C LEU A 90 -0.61 -6.28 4.24
N SER A 91 0.05 -7.42 4.02
CA SER A 91 1.06 -7.95 4.94
C SER A 91 2.20 -6.95 5.15
N ARG A 92 2.74 -6.38 4.06
CA ARG A 92 3.80 -5.35 4.13
C ARG A 92 3.33 -4.06 4.76
N LEU A 93 2.10 -3.64 4.48
CA LEU A 93 1.48 -2.48 5.14
C LEU A 93 1.34 -2.73 6.65
N SER A 94 0.96 -3.93 7.09
CA SER A 94 0.80 -4.23 8.53
C SER A 94 2.10 -4.03 9.32
N ALA A 95 3.26 -4.30 8.69
CA ALA A 95 4.59 -4.07 9.26
C ALA A 95 5.01 -2.59 9.22
N ALA A 96 4.35 -1.74 8.43
CA ALA A 96 4.60 -0.31 8.43
C ALA A 96 4.13 0.30 9.76
N PRO A 97 4.88 1.27 10.32
CA PRO A 97 4.50 1.93 11.55
C PRO A 97 3.14 2.59 11.38
N GLU A 98 2.26 2.42 12.37
CA GLU A 98 1.04 3.22 12.43
C GLU A 98 1.47 4.67 12.73
N GLY A 99 1.26 5.53 11.75
CA GLY A 99 1.64 6.92 11.73
C GLY A 99 1.13 7.57 13.00
N ARG A 100 2.08 8.05 13.82
CA ARG A 100 1.80 8.83 15.02
C ARG A 100 1.19 10.18 14.65
N ARG A 101 -0.07 10.22 14.26
CA ARG A 101 -0.91 11.42 14.49
C ARG A 101 -1.36 11.53 15.95
N ALA A 102 -1.00 10.57 16.82
CA ALA A 102 -1.25 10.61 18.26
C ALA A 102 0.00 10.66 19.17
N GLU A 103 1.24 10.58 18.65
CA GLU A 103 2.42 10.40 19.52
C GLU A 103 3.71 11.11 19.09
N ILE A 104 3.61 12.19 18.31
CA ILE A 104 4.66 13.24 18.28
C ILE A 104 4.26 14.36 19.24
N GLN A 105 3.80 13.97 20.43
CA GLN A 105 3.82 14.80 21.64
C GLN A 105 4.91 14.32 22.63
N LYS A 106 5.69 13.28 22.31
CA LYS A 106 6.62 12.65 23.28
C LYS A 106 8.05 12.42 22.80
N LYS A 107 8.59 13.23 21.89
CA LYS A 107 10.05 13.30 21.66
C LYS A 107 10.54 14.72 21.40
N SER A 108 10.35 15.62 22.37
CA SER A 108 11.24 16.78 22.56
C SER A 108 11.23 17.28 24.01
N LEU A 109 11.28 16.37 24.99
CA LEU A 109 11.54 16.69 26.41
C LEU A 109 13.03 16.60 26.78
N TRP A 110 13.95 16.54 25.81
CA TRP A 110 15.38 16.29 26.06
C TRP A 110 16.33 17.38 25.52
N LYS A 111 15.81 18.51 25.02
CA LYS A 111 16.65 19.63 24.53
C LYS A 111 16.68 20.86 25.45
N PHE A 112 16.10 20.80 26.64
CA PHE A 112 16.11 21.92 27.59
C PHE A 112 17.19 21.83 28.69
N TRP A 113 18.00 20.77 28.71
CA TRP A 113 19.10 20.60 29.66
C TRP A 113 20.45 20.42 28.95
N LYS A 114 20.84 21.39 28.13
CA LYS A 114 22.24 21.60 27.74
C LYS A 114 22.49 23.08 27.47
N ARG A 115 23.06 23.71 28.51
CA ARG A 115 23.69 25.03 28.62
C ARG A 115 22.78 26.25 28.67
#